data_AF-A0A9D1EH09-F1
#
_entry.id   AF-A0A9D1EH09-F1
#
_cell.length_a   1.000
_cell.length_b   1.000
_cell.length_c   1.000
_cell.angle_alpha   90.00
_cell.angle_beta   90.00
_cell.angle_gamma   90.00
#
_symmetry.space_group_name_H-M   'P 1'
#
loop_
_entity.id
_entity.type
_entity.pdbx_description
1 polymer ?
#
loop_
_entity_poly.entity_id
_entity_poly.type
_entity_poly.pdbx_seq_one_letter_code
_entity_poly.pdbx_strand_id
1 'polypeptide(L)'
;MGKKKRTNNKQNSSSTTMKNIDEKVLAREIIQAYEEFEQKKKFEVEKRERENQKEWNQILGQKEYPENENWFWKNVHKKRNDIVALYKLLFFKQKDVRDPRATFVLMSLATMGIFFICKWMLYIFVTSIIVGMFKMEIDILLGITLSFVLWMLARIFRMASFEVEKIRDGNLLIAIFSGVLSFVAVVIAIVAIIVDKV
;
A
#
# COMPACT_ATOMS: atom_id res chain seq x y z
N MET A 1 -83.64 16.71 -12.48
CA MET A 1 -83.05 17.81 -13.27
C MET A 1 -82.26 18.73 -12.33
N GLY A 2 -80.95 18.50 -12.20
CA GLY A 2 -80.09 19.23 -11.25
C GLY A 2 -79.33 20.38 -11.92
N LYS A 3 -79.49 21.61 -11.39
CA LYS A 3 -78.74 22.80 -11.80
C LYS A 3 -77.29 22.69 -11.32
N LYS A 4 -76.33 22.47 -12.22
CA LYS A 4 -74.89 22.59 -11.93
C LYS A 4 -74.47 24.07 -12.00
N LYS A 5 -74.13 24.66 -10.84
CA LYS A 5 -73.43 25.95 -10.73
C LYS A 5 -72.02 25.80 -11.35
N ARG A 6 -71.67 26.65 -12.31
CA ARG A 6 -70.29 26.84 -12.78
C ARG A 6 -69.57 27.76 -11.79
N THR A 7 -68.59 27.22 -11.08
CA THR A 7 -67.65 27.99 -10.26
C THR A 7 -66.43 28.30 -11.13
N ASN A 8 -66.30 29.55 -11.58
CA ASN A 8 -65.06 30.05 -12.18
C ASN A 8 -63.99 30.10 -11.08
N ASN A 9 -63.03 29.17 -11.11
CA ASN A 9 -61.86 29.27 -10.25
C ASN A 9 -60.77 30.06 -11.00
N LYS A 10 -60.61 31.31 -10.59
CA LYS A 10 -59.60 32.24 -11.07
C LYS A 10 -58.24 31.74 -10.55
N GLN A 11 -57.44 31.10 -11.40
CA GLN A 11 -56.04 30.78 -11.08
C GLN A 11 -55.28 32.10 -10.96
N ASN A 12 -55.10 32.57 -9.73
CA ASN A 12 -54.09 33.58 -9.42
C ASN A 12 -52.72 32.89 -9.56
N SER A 13 -52.10 33.06 -10.72
CA SER A 13 -50.67 32.83 -10.88
C SER A 13 -49.94 33.89 -10.06
N SER A 14 -49.64 33.57 -8.81
CA SER A 14 -48.64 34.29 -8.02
C SER A 14 -47.28 34.06 -8.67
N SER A 15 -46.96 34.87 -9.67
CA SER A 15 -45.61 35.04 -10.18
C SER A 15 -44.78 35.61 -9.04
N THR A 16 -44.19 34.73 -8.24
CA THR A 16 -43.14 35.12 -7.30
C THR A 16 -41.96 35.57 -8.15
N THR A 17 -41.87 36.88 -8.33
CA THR A 17 -40.74 37.57 -8.95
C THR A 17 -39.47 37.13 -8.24
N MET A 18 -38.73 36.19 -8.84
CA MET A 18 -37.34 35.92 -8.49
C MET A 18 -36.57 37.21 -8.81
N LYS A 19 -36.41 38.05 -7.78
CA LYS A 19 -35.49 39.18 -7.80
C LYS A 19 -34.12 38.65 -8.18
N ASN A 20 -33.47 39.34 -9.12
CA ASN A 20 -32.07 39.20 -9.53
C ASN A 20 -31.16 38.69 -8.38
N ILE A 21 -31.01 37.37 -8.28
CA ILE A 21 -29.87 36.79 -7.58
C ILE A 21 -28.80 36.73 -8.65
N ASP A 22 -27.75 37.53 -8.49
CA ASP A 22 -26.59 37.55 -9.38
C ASP A 22 -26.10 36.11 -9.56
N GLU A 23 -26.22 35.55 -10.77
CA GLU A 23 -25.88 34.16 -11.08
C GLU A 23 -24.46 33.82 -10.63
N LYS A 24 -23.57 34.83 -10.57
CA LYS A 24 -22.19 34.71 -10.09
C LYS A 24 -22.08 34.52 -8.58
N VAL A 25 -23.06 34.96 -7.80
CA VAL A 25 -23.13 34.73 -6.35
C VAL A 25 -23.68 33.34 -6.08
N LEU A 26 -24.75 32.95 -6.79
CA LEU A 26 -25.31 31.60 -6.69
C LEU A 26 -24.31 30.52 -7.13
N ALA A 27 -23.59 30.75 -8.23
CA ALA A 27 -22.55 29.84 -8.70
C ALA A 27 -21.38 29.73 -7.71
N ARG A 28 -21.00 30.83 -7.04
CA ARG A 28 -19.95 30.81 -6.01
C ARG A 28 -20.38 30.03 -4.77
N GLU A 29 -21.62 30.20 -4.31
CA GLU A 29 -22.16 29.42 -3.19
C GLU A 29 -22.28 27.93 -3.53
N ILE A 30 -22.65 27.57 -4.76
CA ILE A 30 -22.69 26.17 -5.20
C ILE A 30 -21.28 25.56 -5.26
N ILE A 31 -20.29 26.30 -5.77
CA ILE A 31 -18.89 25.84 -5.83
C ILE A 31 -18.33 25.67 -4.41
N GLN A 32 -18.57 26.63 -3.52
CA GLN A 32 -18.12 26.56 -2.14
C GLN A 32 -18.78 25.41 -1.37
N ALA A 33 -20.09 25.20 -1.57
CA ALA A 33 -20.80 24.05 -0.99
C ALA A 33 -20.27 22.71 -1.53
N TYR A 34 -19.92 22.65 -2.81
CA TYR A 34 -19.33 21.45 -3.42
C TYR A 34 -17.92 21.17 -2.86
N GLU A 35 -17.11 22.21 -2.69
CA GLU A 35 -15.76 22.10 -2.14
C GLU A 35 -15.76 21.68 -0.65
N GLU A 36 -16.68 22.24 0.15
CA GLU A 36 -16.91 21.80 1.53
C GLU A 36 -17.42 20.36 1.61
N PHE A 37 -18.28 19.93 0.67
CA PHE A 37 -18.74 18.56 0.59
C PHE A 37 -17.60 17.60 0.23
N GLU A 38 -16.73 17.96 -0.71
CA GLU A 38 -15.53 17.18 -1.04
C GLU A 38 -14.57 17.09 0.15
N GLN A 39 -14.34 18.19 0.87
CA GLN A 39 -13.47 18.21 2.04
C GLN A 39 -14.03 17.36 3.18
N LYS A 40 -15.35 17.46 3.46
CA LYS A 40 -16.02 16.60 4.45
C LYS A 40 -15.96 15.13 4.04
N LYS A 41 -16.16 14.81 2.77
CA LYS A 41 -16.04 13.44 2.25
C LYS A 41 -14.61 12.90 2.42
N LYS A 42 -13.58 13.70 2.09
CA LYS A 42 -12.17 13.32 2.29
C LYS A 42 -11.87 13.11 3.78
N PHE A 43 -12.33 14.00 4.64
CA PHE A 43 -12.15 13.89 6.10
C PHE A 43 -12.87 12.68 6.70
N GLU A 44 -14.10 12.38 6.25
CA GLU A 44 -14.85 11.20 6.69
C GLU A 44 -14.24 9.88 6.19
N VAL A 45 -13.73 9.86 4.96
CA VAL A 45 -13.00 8.71 4.43
C VAL A 45 -11.73 8.49 5.24
N GLU A 46 -10.98 9.55 5.53
CA GLU A 46 -9.76 9.47 6.33
C GLU A 46 -10.04 9.05 7.78
N LYS A 47 -11.13 9.55 8.38
CA LYS A 47 -11.56 9.16 9.72
C LYS A 47 -11.99 7.69 9.77
N ARG A 48 -12.77 7.23 8.78
CA ARG A 48 -13.14 5.81 8.64
C ARG A 48 -11.92 4.93 8.37
N GLU A 49 -10.95 5.40 7.59
CA GLU A 49 -9.69 4.69 7.38
C GLU A 49 -8.91 4.55 8.68
N ARG A 50 -8.77 5.62 9.48
CA ARG A 50 -8.09 5.58 10.78
C ARG A 50 -8.81 4.68 11.79
N GLU A 51 -10.14 4.73 11.84
CA GLU A 51 -10.95 3.85 12.72
C GLU A 51 -10.82 2.39 12.30
N ASN A 52 -10.96 2.10 11.00
CA ASN A 52 -10.73 0.77 10.45
C ASN A 52 -9.30 0.27 10.69
N GLN A 53 -8.31 1.16 10.63
CA GLN A 53 -6.90 0.83 10.87
C GLN A 53 -6.64 0.53 12.35
N LYS A 54 -7.31 1.24 13.27
CA LYS A 54 -7.28 0.95 14.71
C LYS A 54 -7.95 -0.39 15.03
N GLU A 55 -9.11 -0.66 14.44
CA GLU A 55 -9.78 -1.96 14.58
C GLU A 55 -8.89 -3.09 14.05
N TRP A 56 -8.27 -2.89 12.87
CA TRP A 56 -7.30 -3.86 12.33
C TRP A 56 -6.09 -4.04 13.25
N ASN A 57 -5.49 -2.97 13.76
CA ASN A 57 -4.35 -3.06 14.67
C ASN A 57 -4.70 -3.83 15.95
N GLN A 58 -5.91 -3.64 16.48
CA GLN A 58 -6.43 -4.40 17.62
C GLN A 58 -6.61 -5.88 17.27
N ILE A 59 -7.20 -6.19 16.12
CA ILE A 59 -7.39 -7.57 15.64
C ILE A 59 -6.02 -8.25 15.45
N LEU A 60 -5.03 -7.56 14.86
CA LEU A 60 -3.64 -8.03 14.69
C LEU A 60 -2.84 -8.08 15.98
N GLY A 61 -3.35 -7.57 17.10
CA GLY A 61 -2.64 -7.51 18.38
C GLY A 61 -1.37 -6.68 18.33
N GLN A 62 -1.30 -5.70 17.42
CA GLN A 62 -0.19 -4.77 17.35
C GLN A 62 -0.22 -3.86 18.58
N LYS A 63 0.86 -3.87 19.36
CA LYS A 63 1.02 -2.95 20.50
C LYS A 63 1.54 -1.61 20.00
N GLU A 64 0.90 -0.52 20.41
CA GLU A 64 1.45 0.83 20.24
C GLU A 64 2.59 1.00 21.25
N TYR A 65 3.80 1.22 20.75
CA TYR A 65 4.99 1.49 21.57
C TYR A 65 5.25 3.00 21.62
N PRO A 66 5.71 3.55 22.76
CA PRO A 66 5.88 4.99 22.94
C PRO A 66 6.92 5.58 21.97
N GLU A 67 6.61 6.73 21.37
CA GLU A 67 7.46 7.40 20.36
C GLU A 67 8.84 7.85 20.88
N ASN A 68 9.02 7.89 22.20
CA ASN A 68 10.24 8.31 22.91
C ASN A 68 11.40 7.28 22.81
N GLU A 69 11.15 6.04 22.38
CA GLU A 69 12.18 5.00 22.38
C GLU A 69 13.35 5.23 21.42
N ASN A 70 14.55 4.84 21.87
CA ASN A 70 15.76 4.79 21.05
C ASN A 70 15.51 4.09 19.71
N TRP A 71 16.05 4.66 18.61
CA TRP A 71 15.84 4.20 17.23
C TRP A 71 16.02 2.69 17.03
N PHE A 72 16.98 2.09 17.73
CA PHE A 72 17.22 0.64 17.69
C PHE A 72 16.03 -0.16 18.23
N TRP A 73 15.52 0.19 19.42
CA TRP A 73 14.39 -0.48 20.05
C TRP A 73 13.11 -0.26 19.26
N LYS A 74 12.89 0.94 18.71
CA LYS A 74 11.79 1.22 17.78
C LYS A 74 11.77 0.25 16.59
N ASN A 75 12.93 -0.04 16.01
CA ASN A 75 13.05 -0.97 14.88
C ASN A 75 12.79 -2.44 15.29
N VAL A 76 13.24 -2.83 16.48
CA VAL A 76 12.99 -4.17 17.05
C VAL A 76 11.51 -4.36 17.36
N HIS A 77 10.87 -3.37 17.99
CA HIS A 77 9.45 -3.39 18.30
C HIS A 77 8.59 -3.42 17.04
N LYS A 78 8.94 -2.64 16.01
CA LYS A 78 8.29 -2.70 14.69
C LYS A 78 8.32 -4.11 14.12
N LYS A 79 9.52 -4.71 14.02
CA LYS A 79 9.67 -6.09 13.51
C LYS A 79 8.92 -7.13 14.34
N ARG A 80 8.90 -6.97 15.67
CA ARG A 80 8.15 -7.87 16.56
C ARG A 80 6.64 -7.76 16.32
N ASN A 81 6.13 -6.53 16.15
CA ASN A 81 4.73 -6.31 15.80
C ASN A 81 4.40 -6.91 14.44
N ASP A 82 5.27 -6.75 13.45
CA ASP A 82 5.09 -7.34 12.12
C ASP A 82 5.03 -8.87 12.21
N ILE A 83 5.91 -9.50 13.01
CA ILE A 83 5.90 -10.96 13.22
C ILE A 83 4.64 -11.42 13.97
N VAL A 84 4.20 -10.71 15.01
CA VAL A 84 2.98 -11.04 15.77
C VAL A 84 1.75 -10.87 14.90
N ALA A 85 1.69 -9.81 14.09
CA ALA A 85 0.64 -9.56 13.12
C ALA A 85 0.62 -10.67 12.06
N LEU A 86 1.79 -11.04 11.52
CA LEU A 86 1.94 -12.15 10.56
C LEU A 86 1.46 -13.47 11.15
N TYR A 87 1.86 -13.79 12.39
CA TYR A 87 1.42 -14.99 13.09
C TYR A 87 -0.09 -15.00 13.28
N LYS A 88 -0.67 -13.93 13.82
CA LYS A 88 -2.13 -13.83 13.99
C LYS A 88 -2.87 -13.92 12.66
N LEU A 89 -2.34 -13.32 11.60
CA LEU A 89 -2.92 -13.31 10.26
C LEU A 89 -2.79 -14.66 9.55
N LEU A 90 -1.75 -15.46 9.84
CA LEU A 90 -1.65 -16.86 9.41
C LEU A 90 -2.63 -17.77 10.16
N PHE A 91 -2.86 -17.52 11.45
CA PHE A 91 -3.78 -18.28 12.30
C PHE A 91 -5.17 -17.63 12.45
N PHE A 92 -5.55 -16.80 11.48
CA PHE A 92 -6.81 -16.07 11.49
C PHE A 92 -7.99 -17.03 11.35
N LYS A 93 -9.01 -16.91 12.21
CA LYS A 93 -10.22 -17.73 12.10
C LYS A 93 -11.08 -17.25 10.93
N GLN A 94 -11.65 -18.20 10.19
CA GLN A 94 -12.47 -17.97 8.98
C GLN A 94 -13.63 -16.98 9.17
N LYS A 95 -14.13 -16.85 10.40
CA LYS A 95 -15.21 -15.93 10.81
C LYS A 95 -14.85 -14.43 10.78
N ASP A 96 -13.56 -14.10 10.78
CA ASP A 96 -13.06 -12.71 10.80
C ASP A 96 -12.62 -12.23 9.40
N VAL A 97 -12.76 -13.07 8.37
CA VAL A 97 -12.42 -12.77 6.97
C VAL A 97 -13.55 -11.97 6.33
N ARG A 98 -13.66 -10.68 6.69
CA ARG A 98 -14.68 -9.79 6.13
C ARG A 98 -14.20 -8.99 4.92
N ASP A 99 -12.88 -8.94 4.69
CA ASP A 99 -12.26 -8.06 3.69
C ASP A 99 -11.01 -8.74 3.06
N PRO A 100 -10.76 -8.62 1.73
CA PRO A 100 -9.56 -9.14 1.06
C PRO A 100 -8.24 -8.45 1.49
N ARG A 101 -8.32 -7.57 2.50
CA ARG A 101 -7.18 -6.87 3.10
C ARG A 101 -6.16 -7.82 3.71
N ALA A 102 -6.59 -8.94 4.29
CA ALA A 102 -5.66 -9.92 4.86
C ALA A 102 -4.73 -10.50 3.77
N THR A 103 -5.30 -10.86 2.62
CA THR A 103 -4.54 -11.33 1.45
C THR A 103 -3.60 -10.25 0.90
N PHE A 104 -4.06 -9.00 0.86
CA PHE A 104 -3.22 -7.86 0.46
C PHE A 104 -2.02 -7.66 1.39
N VAL A 105 -2.24 -7.71 2.71
CA VAL A 105 -1.18 -7.60 3.71
C VAL A 105 -0.20 -8.78 3.60
N LEU A 106 -0.70 -10.01 3.40
CA LEU A 106 0.15 -11.18 3.15
C LEU A 106 1.03 -11.02 1.92
N MET A 107 0.46 -10.59 0.79
CA MET A 107 1.20 -10.38 -0.45
C MET A 107 2.26 -9.28 -0.29
N SER A 108 1.92 -8.19 0.40
CA SER A 108 2.87 -7.09 0.67
C SER A 108 4.03 -7.56 1.52
N LEU A 109 3.73 -8.29 2.59
CA LEU A 109 4.72 -8.83 3.52
C LEU A 109 5.60 -9.90 2.88
N ALA A 110 5.02 -10.76 2.03
CA ALA A 110 5.77 -11.74 1.25
C ALA A 110 6.71 -11.06 0.25
N THR A 111 6.20 -10.07 -0.51
CA THR A 111 7.00 -9.31 -1.49
C THR A 111 8.15 -8.56 -0.80
N MET A 112 7.86 -7.89 0.32
CA MET A 112 8.86 -7.20 1.13
C MET A 112 9.90 -8.18 1.67
N GLY A 113 9.47 -9.36 2.12
CA GLY A 113 10.34 -10.45 2.56
C GLY A 113 11.30 -10.91 1.46
N ILE A 114 10.80 -11.12 0.24
CA ILE A 114 11.62 -11.50 -0.91
C ILE A 114 12.67 -10.42 -1.21
N PHE A 115 12.27 -9.14 -1.28
CA PHE A 115 13.23 -8.04 -1.49
C PHE A 115 14.25 -7.91 -0.37
N PHE A 116 13.85 -8.19 0.88
CA PHE A 116 14.78 -8.21 2.01
C PHE A 116 15.82 -9.31 1.87
N ILE A 117 15.41 -10.52 1.48
CA ILE A 117 16.31 -11.66 1.23
C ILE A 117 17.24 -11.35 0.05
N CYS A 118 16.72 -10.87 -1.09
CA CYS A 118 17.52 -10.50 -2.26
C CYS A 118 18.59 -9.46 -1.93
N LYS A 119 18.23 -8.43 -1.16
CA LYS A 119 19.19 -7.41 -0.69
C LYS A 119 20.34 -8.03 0.11
N TRP A 120 20.05 -8.94 1.05
CA TRP A 120 21.09 -9.58 1.86
C TRP A 120 21.95 -10.54 1.04
N MET A 121 21.36 -11.31 0.12
CA MET A 121 22.12 -12.15 -0.81
C MET A 121 23.11 -11.31 -1.63
N LEU A 122 22.66 -10.18 -2.19
CA LEU A 122 23.53 -9.28 -2.93
C LEU A 122 24.68 -8.72 -2.08
N TYR A 123 24.44 -8.38 -0.81
CA TYR A 123 25.52 -7.96 0.07
C TYR A 123 26.53 -9.08 0.36
N ILE A 124 26.07 -10.32 0.55
CA ILE A 124 26.96 -11.48 0.72
C ILE A 124 27.82 -11.68 -0.53
N PHE A 125 27.23 -11.54 -1.73
CA PHE A 125 27.98 -11.62 -3.00
C PHE A 125 29.04 -10.51 -3.10
N VAL A 126 28.69 -9.27 -2.76
CA VAL A 126 29.66 -8.15 -2.74
C VAL A 126 30.81 -8.45 -1.78
N THR A 127 30.52 -8.90 -0.55
CA THR A 127 31.58 -9.27 0.41
C THR A 127 32.45 -10.40 -0.13
N SER A 128 31.86 -11.39 -0.80
CA SER A 128 32.60 -12.52 -1.38
C SER A 128 33.54 -12.08 -2.50
N ILE A 129 33.11 -11.16 -3.37
CA ILE A 129 33.96 -10.60 -4.42
C ILE A 129 35.12 -9.81 -3.83
N ILE A 130 34.85 -8.97 -2.81
CA ILE A 130 35.90 -8.21 -2.11
C ILE A 130 36.96 -9.17 -1.52
N VAL A 131 36.53 -10.26 -0.87
CA VAL A 131 37.46 -11.28 -0.34
C VAL A 131 38.25 -11.95 -1.47
N GLY A 132 37.60 -12.28 -2.61
CA GLY A 132 38.28 -12.84 -3.78
C GLY A 132 39.33 -11.90 -4.39
N MET A 133 39.08 -10.59 -4.37
CA MET A 133 40.07 -9.59 -4.78
C MET A 133 41.30 -9.58 -3.84
N PHE A 134 41.11 -9.70 -2.52
CA PHE A 134 42.23 -9.78 -1.56
C PHE A 134 43.10 -11.02 -1.76
N LYS A 135 42.52 -12.11 -2.26
CA LYS A 135 43.25 -13.34 -2.60
C LYS A 135 43.94 -13.30 -3.97
N MET A 136 43.81 -12.19 -4.71
CA MET A 136 44.25 -12.06 -6.12
C MET A 136 43.65 -13.09 -7.08
N GLU A 137 42.53 -13.73 -6.71
CA GLU A 137 41.82 -14.69 -7.58
C GLU A 137 40.98 -13.99 -8.66
N ILE A 138 40.66 -12.71 -8.43
CA ILE A 138 39.80 -11.88 -9.29
C ILE A 138 40.56 -10.61 -9.65
N ASP A 139 40.50 -10.21 -10.92
CA ASP A 139 41.02 -8.92 -11.38
C ASP A 139 40.40 -7.77 -10.55
N ILE A 140 41.27 -6.92 -10.00
CA ILE A 140 40.89 -5.83 -9.10
C ILE A 140 39.91 -4.87 -9.78
N LEU A 141 40.13 -4.52 -11.06
CA LEU A 141 39.27 -3.60 -11.77
C LEU A 141 37.87 -4.20 -11.97
N LEU A 142 37.83 -5.46 -12.43
CA LEU A 142 36.58 -6.18 -12.65
C LEU A 142 35.82 -6.39 -11.32
N GLY A 143 36.53 -6.75 -10.25
CA GLY A 143 35.97 -6.94 -8.93
C GLY A 143 35.36 -5.66 -8.35
N ILE A 144 36.02 -4.51 -8.51
CA ILE A 144 35.48 -3.20 -8.09
C ILE A 144 34.22 -2.85 -8.88
N THR A 145 34.26 -2.94 -10.21
CA THR A 145 33.11 -2.59 -11.06
C THR A 145 31.91 -3.49 -10.75
N LEU A 146 32.12 -4.81 -10.65
CA LEU A 146 31.05 -5.76 -10.35
C LEU A 146 30.48 -5.56 -8.94
N SER A 147 31.34 -5.37 -7.95
CA SER A 147 30.92 -5.09 -6.56
C SER A 147 30.10 -3.81 -6.48
N PHE A 148 30.48 -2.76 -7.22
CA PHE A 148 29.75 -1.50 -7.26
C PHE A 148 28.35 -1.68 -7.87
N VAL A 149 28.23 -2.39 -8.99
CA VAL A 149 26.93 -2.68 -9.63
C VAL A 149 26.03 -3.49 -8.70
N LEU A 150 26.54 -4.55 -8.08
CA LEU A 150 25.77 -5.39 -7.15
C LEU A 150 25.35 -4.61 -5.90
N TRP A 151 26.21 -3.72 -5.41
CA TRP A 151 25.88 -2.82 -4.31
C TRP A 151 24.75 -1.84 -4.69
N MET A 152 24.78 -1.26 -5.89
CA MET A 152 23.69 -0.41 -6.39
C MET A 152 22.37 -1.19 -6.49
N LEU A 153 22.40 -2.42 -7.02
CA LEU A 153 21.22 -3.28 -7.06
C LEU A 153 20.66 -3.55 -5.66
N ALA A 154 21.51 -3.82 -4.67
CA ALA A 154 21.06 -4.01 -3.29
C ALA A 154 20.37 -2.75 -2.72
N ARG A 155 20.82 -1.55 -3.10
CA ARG A 155 20.16 -0.28 -2.72
C ARG A 155 18.79 -0.13 -3.39
N ILE A 156 18.65 -0.54 -4.65
CA ILE A 156 17.37 -0.54 -5.36
C ILE A 156 16.38 -1.48 -4.67
N PHE A 157 16.79 -2.72 -4.35
CA PHE A 157 15.93 -3.66 -3.62
C PHE A 157 15.52 -3.14 -2.23
N ARG A 158 16.41 -2.44 -1.54
CA ARG A 158 16.06 -1.76 -0.28
C ARG A 158 14.98 -0.70 -0.50
N MET A 159 15.10 0.12 -1.54
CA MET A 159 14.10 1.15 -1.84
C MET A 159 12.75 0.52 -2.23
N ALA A 160 12.76 -0.49 -3.09
CA ALA A 160 11.58 -1.24 -3.47
C ALA A 160 10.87 -1.87 -2.26
N SER A 161 11.62 -2.38 -1.28
CA SER A 161 11.02 -2.93 -0.04
C SER A 161 10.25 -1.87 0.78
N PHE A 162 10.72 -0.61 0.80
CA PHE A 162 10.01 0.47 1.47
C PHE A 162 8.82 0.99 0.67
N GLU A 163 8.89 0.90 -0.66
CA GLU A 163 7.82 1.31 -1.54
C GLU A 163 6.64 0.34 -1.45
N VAL A 164 6.90 -0.97 -1.46
CA VAL A 164 5.87 -2.02 -1.28
C VAL A 164 5.08 -1.86 0.02
N GLU A 165 5.73 -1.42 1.10
CA GLU A 165 5.06 -1.16 2.39
C GLU A 165 4.03 -0.01 2.28
N LYS A 166 4.22 0.91 1.33
CA LYS A 166 3.36 2.10 1.13
C LYS A 166 2.32 1.94 0.04
N ILE A 167 2.35 0.84 -0.73
CA ILE A 167 1.37 0.60 -1.78
C ILE A 167 0.00 0.37 -1.12
N ARG A 168 -0.99 1.18 -1.53
CA ARG A 168 -2.41 1.01 -1.17
C ARG A 168 -3.25 0.39 -2.29
N ASP A 169 -2.71 0.33 -3.51
CA ASP A 169 -3.42 -0.22 -4.67
C ASP A 169 -3.24 -1.74 -4.74
N GLY A 170 -4.37 -2.45 -4.57
CA GLY A 170 -4.49 -3.91 -4.69
C GLY A 170 -3.90 -4.47 -5.98
N ASN A 171 -4.24 -3.85 -7.10
CA ASN A 171 -3.87 -4.36 -8.43
C ASN A 171 -2.37 -4.18 -8.68
N LEU A 172 -1.81 -3.04 -8.26
CA LEU A 172 -0.38 -2.79 -8.36
C LEU A 172 0.41 -3.80 -7.53
N LEU A 173 -0.02 -4.08 -6.29
CA LEU A 173 0.65 -5.05 -5.44
C LEU A 173 0.61 -6.47 -6.03
N ILE A 174 -0.56 -6.89 -6.55
CA ILE A 174 -0.71 -8.19 -7.21
C ILE A 174 0.21 -8.29 -8.42
N ALA A 175 0.31 -7.23 -9.23
CA ALA A 175 1.20 -7.20 -10.39
C ALA A 175 2.68 -7.34 -9.99
N ILE A 176 3.13 -6.61 -8.96
CA ILE A 176 4.50 -6.70 -8.44
C ILE A 176 4.76 -8.10 -7.87
N PHE A 177 3.86 -8.62 -7.03
CA PHE A 177 3.99 -9.94 -6.43
C PHE A 177 4.07 -11.04 -7.50
N SER A 178 3.18 -11.00 -8.50
CA SER A 178 3.19 -11.94 -9.62
C SER A 178 4.47 -11.85 -10.44
N GLY A 179 4.98 -10.64 -10.68
CA GLY A 179 6.24 -10.43 -11.39
C GLY A 179 7.43 -11.02 -10.64
N VAL A 180 7.51 -10.80 -9.32
CA VAL A 180 8.55 -11.37 -8.46
C VAL A 180 8.46 -12.90 -8.43
N LEU A 181 7.26 -13.46 -8.29
CA LEU A 181 7.07 -14.90 -8.23
C LEU A 181 7.44 -15.59 -9.54
N SER A 182 7.08 -14.97 -10.68
CA SER A 182 7.48 -15.43 -12.01
C SER A 182 9.00 -15.46 -12.17
N PHE A 183 9.69 -14.40 -11.74
CA PHE A 183 11.15 -14.36 -11.77
C PHE A 183 11.78 -15.49 -10.93
N VAL A 184 11.28 -15.71 -9.71
CA VAL A 184 11.77 -16.80 -8.85
C VAL A 184 11.54 -18.17 -9.51
N ALA A 185 10.38 -18.38 -10.14
CA ALA A 185 10.09 -19.63 -10.86
C ALA A 185 11.08 -19.86 -12.02
N VAL A 186 11.42 -18.82 -12.78
CA VAL A 186 12.42 -18.91 -13.86
C VAL A 186 13.80 -19.28 -13.29
N VAL A 187 14.23 -18.67 -12.18
CA VAL A 187 15.51 -19.01 -11.55
C VAL A 187 15.55 -20.47 -11.11
N ILE A 188 14.48 -20.95 -10.45
CA ILE A 188 14.37 -22.35 -10.03
C ILE A 188 14.40 -23.29 -11.25
N ALA A 189 13.70 -22.94 -12.33
CA ALA A 189 13.71 -23.73 -13.56
C ALA A 189 15.11 -23.83 -14.18
N ILE A 190 15.86 -22.72 -14.21
CA ILE A 190 17.26 -22.72 -14.69
C ILE A 190 18.12 -23.61 -13.82
N VAL A 191 18.03 -23.48 -12.49
CA VAL A 191 18.79 -24.32 -11.55
C VAL A 191 18.44 -25.79 -11.73
N ALA A 192 17.15 -26.13 -11.89
CA ALA A 192 16.71 -27.50 -12.12
C ALA A 192 17.30 -28.07 -13.42
N ILE A 193 17.30 -27.31 -14.52
CA ILE A 193 17.91 -27.73 -15.78
C ILE A 193 19.42 -27.95 -15.63
N ILE A 194 20.11 -27.10 -14.87
CA ILE A 194 21.56 -27.26 -14.64
C ILE A 194 21.82 -28.52 -13.81
N VAL A 195 21.05 -28.74 -12.74
CA VAL A 195 21.18 -29.91 -11.87
C VAL A 195 20.86 -31.20 -12.61
N ASP A 196 19.83 -31.23 -13.46
CA ASP A 196 19.45 -32.41 -14.24
C ASP A 196 20.46 -32.76 -15.35
N LYS A 197 21.32 -31.80 -15.73
CA LYS A 197 22.40 -31.99 -16.72
C LYS A 197 23.74 -32.40 -16.11
N VAL A 198 23.88 -32.39 -14.78
CA VAL A 198 25.10 -32.78 -14.04
C VAL A 198 24.91 -34.19 -13.49
#